data_AF-A0A261U6X7-F1
#
_entry.id   AF-A0A261U6X7-F1
#
_cell.length_a   1.000
_cell.length_b   1.000
_cell.length_c   1.000
_cell.angle_alpha   90.00
_cell.angle_beta   90.00
_cell.angle_gamma   90.00
#
_symmetry.space_group_name_H-M   'P 1'
#
loop_
_entity.id
_entity.type
_entity.pdbx_description
1 polymer ?
#
loop_
_entity_poly.entity_id
_entity_poly.type
_entity_poly.pdbx_seq_one_letter_code
_entity_poly.pdbx_strand_id
1 'polypeptide(L)'
;MIYSIPESLQDSHDGEEWAIATILGGRVVALRYLADVAPDLELIEPAIKEWLASNPIELRELQALGPVSVGVVGVQGFDQRWRLTEWRLRGKSS
;
A
#
# COMPACT_ATOMS: atom_id res chain seq x y z
N MET A 1 7.65 9.33 -2.04
CA MET A 1 8.98 9.02 -1.43
C MET A 1 9.25 7.57 -1.78
N ILE A 2 10.43 7.26 -2.32
CA ILE A 2 10.72 5.92 -2.80
C ILE A 2 11.41 5.12 -1.71
N TYR A 3 10.83 3.97 -1.37
CA TYR A 3 11.34 3.02 -0.39
C TYR A 3 11.88 1.78 -1.08
N SER A 4 13.06 1.32 -0.69
CA SER A 4 13.65 0.09 -1.23
C SER A 4 12.78 -1.12 -0.88
N ILE A 5 12.55 -1.98 -1.86
CA ILE A 5 11.86 -3.26 -1.70
C ILE A 5 12.94 -4.35 -1.62
N PRO A 6 13.02 -5.12 -0.51
CA PRO A 6 13.91 -6.28 -0.43
C PRO A 6 13.66 -7.27 -1.56
N GLU A 7 14.71 -7.90 -2.09
CA GLU A 7 14.59 -8.89 -3.17
C GLU A 7 13.61 -10.04 -2.83
N SER A 8 13.51 -10.42 -1.55
CA SER A 8 12.56 -11.43 -1.08
C SER A 8 11.08 -11.03 -1.20
N LEU A 9 10.80 -9.74 -1.40
CA LEU A 9 9.48 -9.16 -1.60
C LEU A 9 9.29 -8.63 -3.03
N GLN A 10 10.35 -8.63 -3.85
CA GLN A 10 10.25 -8.32 -5.26
C GLN A 10 9.56 -9.50 -5.93
N ASP A 11 8.32 -9.28 -6.34
CA ASP A 11 7.60 -10.23 -7.18
C ASP A 11 7.95 -10.00 -8.65
N SER A 12 7.63 -10.97 -9.50
CA SER A 12 7.92 -11.00 -10.95
C SER A 12 7.04 -10.06 -11.76
N HIS A 13 6.41 -9.09 -11.10
CA HIS A 13 5.48 -8.18 -11.72
C HIS A 13 6.22 -7.15 -12.57
N ASP A 14 5.89 -7.11 -13.86
CA ASP A 14 6.48 -6.19 -14.83
C ASP A 14 5.73 -4.85 -14.82
N GLY A 15 6.41 -3.77 -14.43
CA GLY A 15 5.93 -2.40 -14.61
C GLY A 15 5.59 -1.67 -13.32
N GLU A 16 4.76 -0.62 -13.45
CA GLU A 16 4.30 0.22 -12.35
C GLU A 16 2.95 -0.29 -11.83
N GLU A 17 2.89 -0.76 -10.58
CA GLU A 17 1.67 -1.36 -10.02
C GLU A 17 1.31 -0.83 -8.63
N TRP A 18 0.00 -0.69 -8.38
CA TRP A 18 -0.49 -0.23 -7.09
C TRP A 18 -0.36 -1.30 -6.01
N ALA A 19 0.11 -0.87 -4.85
CA ALA A 19 0.28 -1.75 -3.70
C ALA A 19 0.05 -1.02 -2.37
N ILE A 20 -0.20 -1.82 -1.34
CA ILE A 20 -0.13 -1.42 0.06
C ILE A 20 1.11 -2.03 0.70
N ALA A 21 1.85 -1.22 1.45
CA ALA A 21 3.13 -1.60 2.02
C ALA A 21 3.24 -1.18 3.48
N THR A 22 3.76 -2.07 4.32
CA THR A 22 4.22 -1.70 5.66
C THR A 22 5.66 -1.21 5.59
N ILE A 23 5.90 -0.03 6.13
CA ILE A 23 7.20 0.65 6.08
C ILE A 23 7.75 0.81 7.50
N LEU A 24 8.94 0.26 7.73
CA LEU A 24 9.66 0.39 9.00
C LEU A 24 11.13 0.72 8.73
N GLY A 25 11.67 1.71 9.44
CA GLY A 25 13.09 2.07 9.34
C GLY A 25 13.52 2.50 7.93
N GLY A 26 12.62 3.08 7.13
CA GLY A 26 12.94 3.57 5.79
C GLY A 26 12.97 2.49 4.69
N ARG A 27 12.40 1.30 4.93
CA ARG A 27 12.28 0.22 3.95
C ARG A 27 10.91 -0.45 3.98
N VAL A 28 10.54 -1.08 2.88
CA VAL A 28 9.37 -1.97 2.82
C VAL A 28 9.69 -3.26 3.58
N VAL A 29 8.82 -3.65 4.51
CA VAL A 29 8.96 -4.91 5.27
C VAL A 29 7.85 -5.92 4.97
N ALA A 30 6.74 -5.47 4.39
CA ALA A 30 5.68 -6.30 3.85
C ALA A 30 4.93 -5.51 2.77
N LEU A 31 4.44 -6.21 1.75
CA LEU A 31 3.85 -5.64 0.55
C LEU A 31 2.70 -6.54 0.07
N ARG A 32 1.64 -5.93 -0.46
CA ARG A 32 0.57 -6.62 -1.22
C ARG A 32 0.18 -5.76 -2.41
N TYR A 33 0.18 -6.34 -3.61
CA TYR A 33 -0.35 -5.69 -4.79
C TYR A 33 -1.87 -5.65 -4.73
N LEU A 34 -2.45 -4.52 -5.16
CA LEU A 34 -3.91 -4.36 -5.14
C LEU A 34 -4.59 -5.29 -6.15
N ALA A 35 -3.92 -5.62 -7.26
CA ALA A 35 -4.42 -6.58 -8.23
C ALA A 35 -4.65 -7.98 -7.62
N ASP A 36 -3.85 -8.39 -6.64
CA ASP A 36 -3.97 -9.71 -6.00
C ASP A 36 -5.06 -9.74 -4.93
N VAL A 37 -5.12 -8.70 -4.10
CA VAL A 37 -5.98 -8.67 -2.90
C VAL A 37 -7.35 -8.05 -3.17
N ALA A 38 -7.48 -7.32 -4.27
CA ALA A 38 -8.72 -6.67 -4.68
C ALA A 38 -8.81 -6.67 -6.22
N PRO A 39 -8.96 -7.85 -6.87
CA PRO A 39 -8.89 -7.97 -8.33
C PRO A 39 -9.99 -7.18 -9.07
N ASP A 40 -11.15 -6.97 -8.43
CA ASP A 40 -12.27 -6.21 -8.99
C ASP A 40 -12.18 -4.71 -8.69
N LEU A 41 -11.12 -4.26 -8.01
CA LEU A 41 -10.92 -2.87 -7.64
C LEU A 41 -10.42 -2.06 -8.84
N GLU A 42 -11.11 -0.97 -9.14
CA GLU A 42 -10.59 0.03 -10.06
C GLU A 42 -9.36 0.71 -9.43
N LEU A 43 -8.20 0.63 -10.09
CA LEU A 43 -6.92 1.12 -9.55
C LEU A 43 -6.75 2.65 -9.65
N ILE A 44 -7.74 3.38 -9.15
CA ILE A 44 -7.75 4.84 -9.02
C ILE A 44 -7.85 5.24 -7.55
N GLU A 45 -7.28 6.40 -7.21
CA GLU A 45 -7.20 6.87 -5.81
C GLU A 45 -8.55 6.86 -5.04
N PRO A 46 -9.69 7.32 -5.60
CA PRO A 46 -10.97 7.28 -4.89
C PRO A 46 -11.43 5.87 -4.53
N ALA A 47 -11.37 4.94 -5.49
CA ALA A 47 -11.78 3.56 -5.30
C ALA A 47 -10.86 2.84 -4.29
N ILE A 48 -9.54 3.07 -4.39
CA ILE A 48 -8.57 2.52 -3.43
C ILE A 48 -8.87 3.01 -2.01
N LYS A 49 -9.17 4.31 -1.84
CA LYS A 49 -9.54 4.85 -0.53
C LYS A 49 -10.83 4.25 0.01
N GLU A 50 -11.85 4.08 -0.82
CA GLU A 50 -13.11 3.44 -0.43
C GLU A 50 -12.89 1.99 0.02
N TRP A 51 -12.13 1.23 -0.76
CA TRP A 51 -11.75 -0.14 -0.41
C TRP A 51 -11.00 -0.19 0.92
N LEU A 52 -10.02 0.68 1.14
CA LEU A 52 -9.31 0.77 2.43
C LEU A 52 -10.22 1.20 3.60
N ALA A 53 -11.25 2.00 3.33
CA ALA A 53 -12.23 2.41 4.34
C ALA A 53 -13.06 1.23 4.84
N SER A 54 -13.33 0.24 3.97
CA SER A 54 -13.98 -1.02 4.34
C SER A 54 -13.15 -1.89 5.29
N ASN A 55 -11.89 -1.52 5.54
CA ASN A 55 -10.98 -2.18 6.46
C ASN A 55 -10.73 -3.67 6.14
N PRO A 56 -10.23 -3.97 4.92
CA PRO A 56 -10.03 -5.33 4.43
C PRO A 56 -9.02 -6.10 5.30
N ILE A 57 -9.03 -7.43 5.23
CA ILE A 57 -8.20 -8.26 6.10
C ILE A 57 -6.70 -8.05 5.83
N GLU A 58 -6.32 -7.88 4.58
CA GLU A 58 -4.95 -7.67 4.10
C GLU A 58 -4.38 -6.36 4.64
N LEU A 59 -5.21 -5.31 4.71
CA LEU A 59 -4.84 -4.06 5.36
C LEU A 59 -4.57 -4.27 6.85
N ARG A 60 -5.43 -5.03 7.55
CA ARG A 60 -5.27 -5.29 8.99
C ARG A 60 -4.01 -6.11 9.28
N GLU A 61 -3.73 -7.12 8.46
CA GLU A 61 -2.51 -7.92 8.56
C GLU A 61 -1.25 -7.06 8.41
N LEU A 62 -1.22 -6.18 7.41
CA LEU A 62 -0.12 -5.24 7.24
C LEU A 62 -0.01 -4.24 8.40
N GLN A 63 -1.15 -3.75 8.91
CA GLN A 63 -1.19 -2.84 10.07
C GLN A 63 -0.68 -3.50 11.35
N ALA A 64 -0.83 -4.82 11.50
CA ALA A 64 -0.27 -5.56 12.64
C ALA A 64 1.26 -5.56 12.63
N LEU A 65 1.89 -5.40 11.46
CA LEU A 65 3.33 -5.32 11.31
C LEU A 65 3.87 -3.90 11.50
N GLY A 66 3.04 -2.86 11.30
CA GLY A 66 3.47 -1.47 11.45
C GLY A 66 2.68 -0.47 10.58
N PRO A 67 3.22 0.75 10.39
CA PRO A 67 2.58 1.79 9.60
C PRO A 67 2.44 1.39 8.13
N VAL A 68 1.21 1.44 7.62
CA VAL A 68 0.90 1.11 6.23
C VAL A 68 0.80 2.36 5.37
N SER A 69 1.32 2.26 4.15
CA SER A 69 1.23 3.27 3.11
C SER A 69 0.67 2.66 1.83
N VAL A 70 0.13 3.52 0.98
CA VAL A 70 -0.32 3.17 -0.36
C VAL A 70 0.62 3.83 -1.36
N GLY A 71 0.92 3.13 -2.43
CA GLY A 71 1.87 3.60 -3.42
C GLY A 71 1.92 2.74 -4.65
N VAL A 72 2.89 3.06 -5.50
CA VAL A 72 3.16 2.35 -6.75
C VAL A 72 4.52 1.67 -6.60
N VAL A 73 4.56 0.37 -6.86
CA VAL A 73 5.80 -0.40 -7.02
C VAL A 73 6.28 -0.18 -8.44
N GLY A 74 7.56 0.15 -8.59
CA GLY A 74 8.23 0.18 -9.88
C GLY A 74 9.70 -0.17 -9.74
N VAL A 75 10.47 0.04 -10.81
CA VAL A 75 11.89 -0.37 -10.91
C VAL A 75 12.76 0.19 -9.78
N GLN A 76 12.44 1.40 -9.28
CA GLN A 76 13.21 2.06 -8.22
C GLN A 76 12.81 1.63 -6.80
N GLY A 77 11.72 0.86 -6.66
CA GLY A 77 11.13 0.47 -5.39
C GLY A 77 9.69 0.91 -5.25
N PHE A 78 9.24 1.11 -4.00
CA PHE A 78 7.88 1.53 -3.68
C PHE A 78 7.80 3.06 -3.57
N ASP A 79 7.21 3.73 -4.57
CA ASP A 79 6.88 5.15 -4.48
C ASP A 79 5.61 5.37 -3.67
N GLN A 80 5.78 5.78 -2.42
CA GLN A 80 4.69 6.15 -1.53
C GLN A 80 3.93 7.35 -2.06
N ARG A 81 2.61 7.19 -2.21
CA ARG A 81 1.66 8.24 -2.56
C ARG A 81 1.05 8.86 -1.31
N TRP A 82 0.56 8.05 -0.37
CA TRP A 82 0.04 8.54 0.93
C TRP A 82 0.18 7.51 2.05
N ARG A 83 0.23 8.00 3.30
CA ARG A 83 0.16 7.16 4.51
C ARG A 83 -1.29 6.98 4.95
N LEU A 84 -1.63 5.77 5.38
CA LEU A 84 -2.98 5.50 5.88
C LEU A 84 -3.31 6.28 7.17
N THR A 85 -2.32 6.49 8.04
CA THR A 85 -2.51 7.26 9.29
C THR A 85 -2.87 8.72 9.02
N GLU A 86 -2.28 9.34 8.00
CA GLU A 86 -2.54 10.73 7.63
C GLU A 86 -3.92 10.90 6.98
N TRP A 87 -4.36 9.92 6.20
CA TRP A 87 -5.66 9.93 5.55
C TRP A 87 -6.81 9.65 6.52
N ARG A 88 -6.69 8.66 7.43
CA ARG A 88 -7.76 8.32 8.39
C ARG A 88 -8.05 9.46 9.37
N LEU A 89 -7.05 10.30 9.67
CA LEU A 89 -7.21 11.47 10.54
C LEU A 89 -7.99 12.61 9.87
N ARG A 90 -7.97 12.72 8.53
CA ARG A 90 -8.76 13.73 7.80
C ARG A 90 -10.25 13.39 7.67
N GLY A 91 -10.63 12.13 7.88
CA GLY A 91 -12.02 11.67 7.86
C GLY A 91 -12.78 11.81 9.18
N LYS A 92 -12.13 12.27 10.27
CA LYS A 92 -12.74 12.44 11.60
C LYS A 92 -13.11 13.89 11.95
N SER A 93 -13.29 14.75 10.95
CA SER A 93 -13.80 16.10 11.13
C SER A 93 -15.18 16.23 10.47
N SER A 94 -16.19 15.60 11.06
CA SER A 94 -17.62 15.91 10.86
C SER A 94 -18.41 15.39 12.05
#